data_AF-A0AAN9UVQ6-F1
#
_entry.id   AF-A0AAN9UVQ6-F1
#
_cell.length_a   1.000
_cell.length_b   1.000
_cell.length_c   1.000
_cell.angle_alpha   90.00
_cell.angle_beta   90.00
_cell.angle_gamma   90.00
#
_symmetry.space_group_name_H-M   'P 1'
#
loop_
_entity.id
_entity.type
_entity.pdbx_description
1 polymer ?
#
loop_
_entity_poly.entity_id
_entity_poly.type
_entity_poly.pdbx_seq_one_letter_code
_entity_poly.pdbx_strand_id
1 'polypeptide(L)'
;MSIFLDFDGTITVEDTIGELANFALSVHRERAANNSTSASASTTTTTTATADSVSSSSSLSDAWAAVVRAYADDHRAGSAAHHTPAAARRTVSQEVEFLRALKGVEERSLARVRRCGLFRDIDGAGDGVGNGGSSRGALLRDAGAARVRDGTVRLRPGYRDFVARRAAEGWKVRVVSVNWSGAFIRGCCSGEREGTGTGTGVGEVEVEVIANEVRDEDGAVVGPEILRGRPRHPRSRRRGESGVEEDAGVDDEGEGEGEGEGEEVSPPPLTNSQDKLDAMRAVLGAEGSLGDNKPSVYVGDSTTDLECLLAADRGIVMADKPDSTLLETLRRIGKEVPHVREHNSSSSNIMWASNFEEINEHVTFDINAR
;
A
#
# COMPACT_ATOMS: atom_id res chain seq x y z
N MET A 1 -7.87 -4.37 21.55
CA MET A 1 -6.56 -3.99 20.98
C MET A 1 -6.71 -3.82 19.48
N SER A 2 -5.75 -3.15 18.85
CA SER A 2 -5.72 -2.95 17.39
C SER A 2 -4.46 -3.59 16.81
N ILE A 3 -4.62 -4.48 15.85
CA ILE A 3 -3.52 -5.08 15.09
C ILE A 3 -3.51 -4.45 13.70
N PHE A 4 -2.33 -4.03 13.28
CA PHE A 4 -2.05 -3.57 11.93
C PHE A 4 -1.07 -4.53 11.28
N LEU A 5 -1.38 -4.94 10.06
CA LEU A 5 -0.58 -5.85 9.26
C LEU A 5 -0.20 -5.13 7.96
N ASP A 6 1.05 -5.21 7.54
CA ASP A 6 1.36 -4.99 6.13
C ASP A 6 0.77 -6.13 5.28
N PHE A 7 0.71 -5.92 3.96
CA PHE A 7 0.16 -6.90 3.02
C PHE A 7 1.26 -7.71 2.32
N ASP A 8 1.95 -7.08 1.37
CA ASP A 8 2.99 -7.69 0.55
C ASP A 8 4.17 -8.12 1.41
N GLY A 9 4.67 -9.36 1.27
CA GLY A 9 5.76 -9.90 2.09
C GLY A 9 5.39 -10.24 3.54
N THR A 10 4.30 -9.68 4.05
CA THR A 10 3.77 -9.93 5.41
C THR A 10 2.61 -10.91 5.42
N ILE A 11 1.44 -10.53 4.89
CA ILE A 11 0.27 -11.42 4.74
C ILE A 11 0.49 -12.37 3.57
N THR A 12 1.00 -11.87 2.45
CA THR A 12 1.40 -12.69 1.31
C THR A 12 2.87 -13.07 1.43
N VAL A 13 3.25 -14.20 0.84
CA VAL A 13 4.67 -14.61 0.79
C VAL A 13 5.46 -13.77 -0.21
N GLU A 14 4.77 -13.22 -1.21
CA GLU A 14 5.36 -12.56 -2.37
C GLU A 14 4.75 -11.15 -2.53
N ASP A 15 5.48 -10.27 -3.22
CA ASP A 15 4.99 -8.97 -3.66
C ASP A 15 3.92 -9.14 -4.75
N THR A 16 2.79 -8.44 -4.62
CA THR A 16 1.64 -8.57 -5.52
C THR A 16 1.47 -7.42 -6.51
N ILE A 17 2.32 -6.38 -6.49
CA ILE A 17 2.22 -5.26 -7.44
C ILE A 17 2.41 -5.73 -8.88
N GLY A 18 3.36 -6.64 -9.11
CA GLY A 18 3.55 -7.27 -10.41
C GLY A 18 2.31 -8.01 -10.89
N GLU A 19 1.65 -8.76 -10.00
CA GLU A 19 0.44 -9.53 -10.29
C GLU A 19 -0.77 -8.65 -10.57
N LEU A 20 -0.92 -7.55 -9.81
CA LEU A 20 -1.92 -6.52 -10.02
C LEU A 20 -1.74 -5.83 -11.39
N ALA A 21 -0.50 -5.49 -11.75
CA ALA A 21 -0.20 -4.91 -13.06
C ALA A 21 -0.45 -5.92 -14.20
N ASN A 22 -0.06 -7.19 -14.02
CA ASN A 22 -0.32 -8.25 -15.00
C ASN A 22 -1.81 -8.48 -15.23
N PHE A 23 -2.62 -8.42 -14.16
CA PHE A 23 -4.07 -8.46 -14.27
C PHE A 23 -4.62 -7.28 -15.09
N ALA A 24 -4.18 -6.05 -14.79
CA ALA A 24 -4.62 -4.89 -15.56
C ALA A 24 -4.26 -5.00 -17.05
N LEU A 25 -3.06 -5.49 -17.36
CA LEU A 25 -2.65 -5.76 -18.75
C LEU A 25 -3.54 -6.83 -19.43
N SER A 26 -3.96 -7.88 -18.72
CA SER A 26 -4.84 -8.90 -19.32
C SER A 26 -6.22 -8.33 -19.65
N VAL A 27 -6.78 -7.51 -18.76
CA VAL A 27 -8.06 -6.82 -19.00
C VAL A 27 -8.00 -5.95 -20.27
N HIS A 28 -6.93 -5.18 -20.46
CA HIS A 28 -6.77 -4.38 -21.67
C HIS A 28 -6.63 -5.22 -22.95
N ARG A 29 -5.91 -6.35 -22.89
CA ARG A 29 -5.79 -7.28 -24.02
C ARG A 29 -7.13 -7.91 -24.39
N GLU A 30 -7.91 -8.34 -23.41
CA GLU A 30 -9.24 -8.93 -23.62
C GLU A 30 -10.21 -7.92 -24.23
N ARG A 31 -10.19 -6.67 -23.78
CA ARG A 31 -11.01 -5.59 -24.35
C ARG A 31 -10.62 -5.27 -25.80
N ALA A 32 -9.32 -5.20 -26.10
CA ALA A 32 -8.85 -4.99 -27.46
C ALA A 32 -9.30 -6.14 -28.40
N ALA A 33 -9.25 -7.39 -27.93
CA ALA A 33 -9.71 -8.55 -28.68
C ALA A 33 -11.24 -8.52 -28.91
N ASN A 34 -12.02 -8.20 -27.89
CA ASN A 34 -13.48 -8.10 -27.99
C ASN A 34 -13.91 -6.98 -28.96
N ASN A 35 -13.26 -5.82 -28.92
CA ASN A 35 -13.54 -4.72 -29.84
C ASN A 35 -13.24 -5.08 -31.30
N SER A 36 -12.17 -5.84 -31.57
CA SER A 36 -11.83 -6.30 -32.92
C SER A 36 -12.83 -7.33 -33.48
N THR A 37 -13.42 -8.15 -32.60
CA THR A 37 -14.41 -9.18 -32.97
C THR A 37 -15.77 -8.56 -33.27
N SER A 38 -16.22 -7.59 -32.46
CA SER A 38 -17.47 -6.88 -32.68
C SER A 38 -17.46 -6.03 -33.96
N ALA A 39 -16.31 -5.48 -34.35
CA ALA A 39 -16.18 -4.72 -35.60
C ALA A 39 -16.27 -5.61 -36.87
N SER A 40 -15.79 -6.86 -36.80
CA SER A 40 -15.84 -7.80 -37.94
C SER A 40 -17.23 -8.38 -38.20
N ALA A 41 -18.13 -8.38 -37.21
CA ALA A 41 -19.51 -8.86 -37.39
C ALA A 41 -20.44 -7.85 -38.10
N SER A 42 -20.03 -6.59 -38.26
CA SER A 42 -20.87 -5.50 -38.81
C SER A 42 -20.56 -5.07 -40.25
N THR A 43 -19.54 -5.61 -40.94
CA THR A 43 -19.19 -5.11 -42.29
C THR A 43 -18.82 -6.22 -43.27
N THR A 44 -19.72 -6.50 -44.22
CA THR A 44 -19.37 -7.14 -45.51
C THR A 44 -18.80 -6.06 -46.42
N THR A 45 -17.49 -5.80 -46.37
CA THR A 45 -16.73 -5.22 -47.50
C THR A 45 -15.21 -5.30 -47.26
N THR A 46 -14.51 -5.76 -48.28
CA THR A 46 -13.07 -5.98 -48.41
C THR A 46 -12.24 -4.73 -48.10
N THR A 47 -11.31 -4.75 -47.12
CA THR A 47 -9.86 -4.46 -47.27
C THR A 47 -9.09 -4.54 -45.94
N THR A 48 -7.86 -5.10 -46.00
CA THR A 48 -6.69 -4.96 -45.10
C THR A 48 -6.89 -5.02 -43.58
N ALA A 49 -6.54 -6.18 -43.02
CA ALA A 49 -6.40 -6.42 -41.58
C ALA A 49 -5.38 -5.48 -40.91
N THR A 50 -5.76 -5.04 -39.73
CA THR A 50 -5.25 -3.93 -38.91
C THR A 50 -3.97 -4.27 -38.13
N ALA A 51 -2.94 -3.42 -38.25
CA ALA A 51 -1.73 -3.42 -37.41
C ALA A 51 -1.92 -2.69 -36.06
N ASP A 52 -3.04 -1.98 -35.86
CA ASP A 52 -3.20 -1.00 -34.77
C ASP A 52 -3.63 -1.61 -33.41
N SER A 53 -4.36 -2.73 -33.37
CA SER A 53 -4.83 -3.31 -32.09
C SER A 53 -3.76 -4.13 -31.36
N VAL A 54 -2.87 -4.79 -32.10
CA VAL A 54 -1.70 -5.48 -31.54
C VAL A 54 -0.67 -4.44 -31.07
N SER A 55 -0.53 -3.34 -31.82
CA SER A 55 0.35 -2.21 -31.49
C SER A 55 -0.02 -1.52 -30.18
N SER A 56 -1.31 -1.36 -29.86
CA SER A 56 -1.73 -0.69 -28.62
C SER A 56 -1.45 -1.52 -27.36
N SER A 57 -1.68 -2.84 -27.38
CA SER A 57 -1.41 -3.72 -26.23
C SER A 57 0.07 -3.99 -25.98
N SER A 58 0.88 -4.08 -27.04
CA SER A 58 2.35 -4.11 -26.91
C SER A 58 2.86 -2.77 -26.39
N SER A 59 2.31 -1.65 -26.87
CA SER A 59 2.71 -0.31 -26.39
C SER A 59 2.43 -0.11 -24.91
N LEU A 60 1.33 -0.64 -24.35
CA LEU A 60 1.02 -0.52 -22.93
C LEU A 60 1.96 -1.38 -22.07
N SER A 61 2.28 -2.59 -22.53
CA SER A 61 3.24 -3.47 -21.85
C SER A 61 4.64 -2.83 -21.83
N ASP A 62 5.07 -2.22 -22.94
CA ASP A 62 6.33 -1.49 -23.04
C ASP A 62 6.34 -0.23 -22.16
N ALA A 63 5.23 0.50 -22.12
CA ALA A 63 5.06 1.67 -21.25
C ALA A 63 5.16 1.26 -19.77
N TRP A 64 4.50 0.19 -19.36
CA TRP A 64 4.62 -0.37 -18.01
C TRP A 64 6.07 -0.75 -17.68
N ALA A 65 6.75 -1.48 -18.58
CA ALA A 65 8.14 -1.85 -18.40
C ALA A 65 9.05 -0.60 -18.27
N ALA A 66 8.73 0.50 -18.96
CA ALA A 66 9.42 1.77 -18.82
C ALA A 66 9.15 2.44 -17.46
N VAL A 67 7.94 2.34 -16.91
CA VAL A 67 7.62 2.81 -15.55
C VAL A 67 8.50 2.10 -14.52
N VAL A 68 8.57 0.77 -14.58
CA VAL A 68 9.36 -0.06 -13.66
C VAL A 68 10.86 0.29 -13.74
N ARG A 69 11.42 0.39 -14.95
CA ARG A 69 12.83 0.78 -15.14
C ARG A 69 13.12 2.15 -14.56
N ALA A 70 12.28 3.14 -14.88
CA ALA A 70 12.48 4.49 -14.40
C ALA A 70 12.35 4.59 -12.86
N TYR A 71 11.53 3.75 -12.23
CA TYR A 71 11.45 3.69 -10.76
C TYR A 71 12.75 3.14 -10.16
N ALA A 72 13.26 2.03 -10.71
CA ALA A 72 14.54 1.46 -10.26
C ALA A 72 15.71 2.45 -10.41
N ASP A 73 15.74 3.21 -11.50
CA ASP A 73 16.76 4.24 -11.75
C ASP A 73 16.65 5.40 -10.75
N ASP A 74 15.45 5.93 -10.54
CA ASP A 74 15.20 7.00 -9.57
C ASP A 74 15.54 6.58 -8.14
N HIS A 75 15.15 5.36 -7.75
CA HIS A 75 15.41 4.84 -6.41
C HIS A 75 16.92 4.65 -6.20
N ARG A 76 17.64 4.12 -7.18
CA ARG A 76 19.10 4.00 -7.15
C ARG A 76 19.77 5.36 -7.05
N ALA A 77 19.36 6.32 -7.88
CA ALA A 77 19.91 7.67 -7.89
C ALA A 77 19.61 8.41 -6.58
N GLY A 78 18.38 8.34 -6.08
CA GLY A 78 17.97 8.93 -4.80
C GLY A 78 18.73 8.34 -3.62
N SER A 79 18.90 7.02 -3.61
CA SER A 79 19.67 6.32 -2.58
C SER A 79 21.15 6.72 -2.58
N ALA A 80 21.76 6.84 -3.78
CA ALA A 80 23.15 7.24 -3.94
C ALA A 80 23.40 8.72 -3.63
N ALA A 81 22.42 9.59 -3.90
CA ALA A 81 22.51 11.02 -3.65
C ALA A 81 22.25 11.42 -2.18
N HIS A 82 21.78 10.49 -1.34
CA HIS A 82 21.55 10.80 0.07
C HIS A 82 22.87 11.08 0.79
N HIS A 83 22.90 12.17 1.57
CA HIS A 83 24.13 12.67 2.22
C HIS A 83 24.74 11.68 3.21
N THR A 84 23.92 10.82 3.82
CA THR A 84 24.38 9.75 4.73
C THR A 84 24.20 8.36 4.09
N PRO A 85 25.28 7.68 3.69
CA PRO A 85 25.19 6.34 3.10
C PRO A 85 24.72 5.30 4.11
N ALA A 86 24.21 4.16 3.63
CA ALA A 86 23.59 3.13 4.49
C ALA A 86 24.48 2.67 5.64
N ALA A 87 25.77 2.42 5.39
CA ALA A 87 26.72 1.99 6.43
C ALA A 87 26.98 3.04 7.52
N ALA A 88 26.66 4.32 7.26
CA ALA A 88 26.85 5.43 8.20
C ALA A 88 25.56 5.82 8.95
N ARG A 89 24.39 5.34 8.52
CA ARG A 89 23.13 5.53 9.25
C ARG A 89 23.09 4.54 10.42
N ARG A 90 23.29 5.04 11.64
CA ARG A 90 23.43 4.24 12.87
C ARG A 90 22.37 4.52 13.92
N THR A 91 21.46 5.45 13.62
CA THR A 91 20.37 5.84 14.52
C THR A 91 19.04 5.75 13.80
N VAL A 92 17.96 5.59 14.57
CA VAL A 92 16.58 5.61 14.06
C VAL A 92 16.33 6.89 13.26
N SER A 93 16.70 8.06 13.80
CA SER A 93 16.48 9.35 13.16
C SER A 93 17.15 9.46 11.78
N GLN A 94 18.38 8.94 11.63
CA GLN A 94 19.09 8.94 10.35
C GLN A 94 18.43 8.01 9.32
N GLU A 95 17.95 6.83 9.73
CA GLU A 95 17.25 5.92 8.81
C GLU A 95 15.89 6.49 8.38
N VAL A 96 15.15 7.06 9.34
CA VAL A 96 13.88 7.74 9.07
C VAL A 96 14.07 8.92 8.13
N GLU A 97 15.10 9.75 8.33
CA GLU A 97 15.42 10.84 7.42
C GLU A 97 15.65 10.34 5.98
N PHE A 98 16.43 9.26 5.84
CA PHE A 98 16.70 8.63 4.55
C PHE A 98 15.42 8.14 3.85
N LEU A 99 14.58 7.37 4.56
CA LEU A 99 13.34 6.83 4.01
C LEU A 99 12.38 7.94 3.59
N ARG A 100 12.27 9.00 4.39
CA ARG A 100 11.44 10.17 4.08
C ARG A 100 12.00 10.97 2.90
N ALA A 101 13.32 11.06 2.74
CA ALA A 101 13.95 11.72 1.59
C ALA A 101 13.62 11.05 0.26
N LEU A 102 13.28 9.76 0.26
CA LEU A 102 12.84 9.02 -0.93
C LEU A 102 11.39 9.29 -1.33
N LYS A 103 10.58 10.01 -0.54
CA LYS A 103 9.17 10.32 -0.86
C LYS A 103 8.98 10.87 -2.28
N GLY A 104 9.89 11.75 -2.72
CA GLY A 104 9.82 12.32 -4.07
C GLY A 104 10.03 11.29 -5.19
N VAL A 105 10.76 10.21 -4.95
CA VAL A 105 10.89 9.08 -5.88
C VAL A 105 9.55 8.36 -6.03
N GLU A 106 8.90 8.05 -4.90
CA GLU A 106 7.62 7.34 -4.89
C GLU A 106 6.51 8.14 -5.58
N GLU A 107 6.41 9.44 -5.29
CA GLU A 107 5.42 10.33 -5.92
C GLU A 107 5.60 10.40 -7.44
N ARG A 108 6.85 10.43 -7.94
CA ARG A 108 7.13 10.39 -9.38
C ARG A 108 6.76 9.04 -9.98
N SER A 109 6.94 7.95 -9.25
CA SER A 109 6.54 6.60 -9.69
C SER A 109 5.03 6.52 -9.90
N LEU A 110 4.23 6.94 -8.91
CA LEU A 110 2.77 6.96 -9.04
C LEU A 110 2.28 7.89 -10.15
N ALA A 111 2.95 9.03 -10.37
CA ALA A 111 2.65 9.91 -11.50
C ALA A 111 2.93 9.24 -12.86
N ARG A 112 3.90 8.31 -12.96
CA ARG A 112 4.12 7.51 -14.16
C ARG A 112 3.07 6.42 -14.33
N VAL A 113 2.64 5.76 -13.25
CA VAL A 113 1.54 4.78 -13.27
C VAL A 113 0.27 5.42 -13.83
N ARG A 114 -0.11 6.60 -13.32
CA ARG A 114 -1.24 7.37 -13.87
C ARG A 114 -1.06 7.68 -15.37
N ARG A 115 0.10 8.21 -15.76
CA ARG A 115 0.36 8.58 -17.17
C ARG A 115 0.41 7.40 -18.11
N CYS A 116 0.83 6.22 -17.66
CA CYS A 116 0.85 5.04 -18.51
C CYS A 116 -0.56 4.49 -18.77
N GLY A 117 -1.57 4.89 -17.98
CA GLY A 117 -2.96 4.50 -18.19
C GLY A 117 -3.24 3.02 -17.89
N LEU A 118 -2.33 2.33 -17.20
CA LEU A 118 -2.45 0.88 -16.93
C LEU A 118 -3.77 0.53 -16.24
N PHE A 119 -4.21 1.38 -15.31
CA PHE A 119 -5.43 1.15 -14.53
C PHE A 119 -6.61 2.03 -14.96
N ARG A 120 -6.49 2.76 -16.08
CA ARG A 120 -7.60 3.57 -16.58
C ARG A 120 -8.75 2.65 -17.02
N ASP A 121 -9.96 3.04 -16.62
CA ASP A 121 -11.23 2.36 -16.92
C ASP A 121 -11.22 0.88 -16.50
N ILE A 122 -10.42 0.46 -15.52
CA ILE A 122 -10.19 -0.95 -15.20
C ILE A 122 -11.48 -1.67 -14.78
N ASP A 123 -12.37 -1.04 -14.02
CA ASP A 123 -13.67 -1.62 -13.65
C ASP A 123 -14.71 -1.49 -14.78
N GLY A 124 -14.32 -0.87 -15.89
CA GLY A 124 -15.13 -0.58 -17.05
C GLY A 124 -15.63 0.85 -16.98
N ALA A 125 -15.36 1.64 -18.03
CA ALA A 125 -16.15 2.83 -18.27
C ALA A 125 -17.60 2.35 -18.39
N GLY A 126 -18.43 2.64 -17.38
CA GLY A 126 -19.87 2.46 -17.50
C GLY A 126 -20.27 3.05 -18.84
N ASP A 127 -20.96 2.27 -19.66
CA ASP A 127 -21.43 2.57 -21.01
C ASP A 127 -22.44 3.74 -21.04
N GLY A 128 -22.44 4.62 -20.04
CA GLY A 128 -23.40 5.71 -19.85
C GLY A 128 -24.83 5.23 -19.62
N VAL A 129 -25.08 3.92 -19.71
CA VAL A 129 -26.38 3.31 -19.52
C VAL A 129 -26.34 2.62 -18.17
N GLY A 130 -26.76 3.35 -17.14
CA GLY A 130 -26.86 2.88 -15.77
C GLY A 130 -27.75 1.63 -15.66
N ASN A 131 -27.14 0.47 -15.83
CA ASN A 131 -27.78 -0.81 -15.58
C ASN A 131 -26.82 -1.70 -14.76
N GLY A 132 -26.82 -1.47 -13.44
CA GLY A 132 -26.49 -2.51 -12.46
C GLY A 132 -25.13 -2.40 -11.75
N GLY A 133 -24.99 -1.47 -10.82
CA GLY A 133 -24.55 -1.77 -9.45
C GLY A 133 -23.19 -2.43 -9.16
N SER A 134 -22.24 -2.54 -10.09
CA SER A 134 -20.89 -3.02 -9.73
C SER A 134 -20.20 -2.01 -8.80
N SER A 135 -19.89 -2.44 -7.58
CA SER A 135 -19.12 -1.66 -6.61
C SER A 135 -17.78 -1.23 -7.21
N ARG A 136 -17.35 0.02 -6.98
CA ARG A 136 -15.99 0.46 -7.36
C ARG A 136 -14.96 -0.55 -6.83
N GLY A 137 -13.99 -0.93 -7.66
CA GLY A 137 -12.97 -1.93 -7.36
C GLY A 137 -13.44 -3.38 -7.43
N ALA A 138 -14.67 -3.69 -7.87
CA ALA A 138 -15.18 -5.06 -7.90
C ALA A 138 -14.28 -5.99 -8.74
N LEU A 139 -13.81 -5.53 -9.90
CA LEU A 139 -12.98 -6.37 -10.77
C LEU A 139 -11.63 -6.70 -10.11
N LEU A 140 -11.01 -5.69 -9.50
CA LEU A 140 -9.75 -5.86 -8.75
C LEU A 140 -9.93 -6.73 -7.51
N ARG A 141 -11.06 -6.61 -6.81
CA ARG A 141 -11.40 -7.48 -5.68
C ARG A 141 -11.56 -8.93 -6.10
N ASP A 142 -12.30 -9.18 -7.17
CA ASP A 142 -12.50 -10.54 -7.68
C ASP A 142 -11.18 -11.14 -8.20
N ALA A 143 -10.32 -10.31 -8.80
CA ALA A 143 -8.97 -10.71 -9.18
C ALA A 143 -8.15 -11.15 -7.97
N GLY A 144 -8.13 -10.37 -6.88
CA GLY A 144 -7.40 -10.72 -5.67
C GLY A 144 -7.86 -12.06 -5.07
N ALA A 145 -9.18 -12.29 -5.03
CA ALA A 145 -9.74 -13.55 -4.55
C ALA A 145 -9.41 -14.73 -5.48
N ALA A 146 -9.45 -14.51 -6.80
CA ALA A 146 -9.10 -15.52 -7.79
C ALA A 146 -7.62 -15.93 -7.70
N ARG A 147 -6.71 -14.98 -7.56
CA ARG A 147 -5.26 -15.23 -7.45
C ARG A 147 -4.88 -15.99 -6.17
N VAL A 148 -5.64 -15.82 -5.09
CA VAL A 148 -5.44 -16.67 -3.90
C VAL A 148 -5.94 -18.09 -4.17
N ARG A 149 -7.12 -18.24 -4.78
CA ARG A 149 -7.73 -19.54 -5.06
C ARG A 149 -6.92 -20.39 -6.03
N ASP A 150 -6.32 -19.78 -7.05
CA ASP A 150 -5.48 -20.48 -8.03
C ASP A 150 -4.03 -20.68 -7.56
N GLY A 151 -3.67 -20.14 -6.39
CA GLY A 151 -2.34 -20.27 -5.79
C GLY A 151 -1.29 -19.30 -6.33
N THR A 152 -1.64 -18.38 -7.23
CA THR A 152 -0.73 -17.34 -7.73
C THR A 152 -0.32 -16.36 -6.62
N VAL A 153 -1.25 -15.99 -5.75
CA VAL A 153 -0.99 -15.21 -4.53
C VAL A 153 -1.08 -16.15 -3.33
N ARG A 154 0.05 -16.45 -2.71
CA ARG A 154 0.11 -17.35 -1.54
C ARG A 154 0.00 -16.55 -0.26
N LEU A 155 -1.02 -16.84 0.54
CA LEU A 155 -1.12 -16.35 1.91
C LEU A 155 -0.07 -17.05 2.79
N ARG A 156 0.56 -16.29 3.69
CA ARG A 156 1.58 -16.79 4.60
C ARG A 156 0.97 -17.77 5.61
N PRO A 157 1.67 -18.89 5.94
CA PRO A 157 1.16 -19.89 6.87
C PRO A 157 0.69 -19.26 8.19
N GLY A 158 -0.44 -19.77 8.70
CA GLY A 158 -1.08 -19.30 9.93
C GLY A 158 -1.91 -18.01 9.83
N TYR A 159 -1.88 -17.27 8.71
CA TYR A 159 -2.55 -15.96 8.61
C TYR A 159 -4.05 -16.01 8.93
N ARG A 160 -4.79 -16.94 8.30
CA ARG A 160 -6.25 -17.06 8.50
C ARG A 160 -6.60 -17.41 9.95
N ASP A 161 -5.84 -18.33 10.56
CA ASP A 161 -6.01 -18.73 11.96
C ASP A 161 -5.66 -17.59 12.92
N PHE A 162 -4.60 -16.84 12.64
CA PHE A 162 -4.25 -15.62 13.37
C PHE A 162 -5.42 -14.61 13.35
N VAL A 163 -5.95 -14.27 12.17
CA VAL A 163 -7.10 -13.34 12.06
C VAL A 163 -8.30 -13.84 12.86
N ALA A 164 -8.68 -15.11 12.71
CA ALA A 164 -9.83 -15.70 13.39
C ALA A 164 -9.68 -15.68 14.93
N ARG A 165 -8.50 -16.05 15.46
CA ARG A 165 -8.22 -16.03 16.90
C ARG A 165 -8.30 -14.61 17.47
N ARG A 166 -7.66 -13.64 16.82
CA ARG A 166 -7.63 -12.24 17.30
C ARG A 166 -9.02 -11.60 17.24
N ALA A 167 -9.80 -11.91 16.22
CA ALA A 167 -11.20 -11.47 16.16
C ALA A 167 -12.07 -12.10 17.26
N ALA A 168 -11.88 -13.40 17.56
CA ALA A 168 -12.58 -14.07 18.67
C ALA A 168 -12.20 -13.48 20.05
N GLU A 169 -10.98 -12.94 20.19
CA GLU A 169 -10.52 -12.18 21.36
C GLU A 169 -11.08 -10.74 21.40
N GLY A 170 -11.89 -10.33 20.41
CA GLY A 170 -12.49 -9.00 20.31
C GLY A 170 -11.52 -7.92 19.80
N TRP A 171 -10.42 -8.32 19.17
CA TRP A 171 -9.45 -7.37 18.62
C TRP A 171 -9.82 -6.99 17.20
N LYS A 172 -9.42 -5.79 16.81
CA LYS A 172 -9.62 -5.30 15.44
C LYS A 172 -8.36 -5.54 14.65
N VAL A 173 -8.47 -6.37 13.61
CA VAL A 173 -7.38 -6.67 12.69
C VAL A 173 -7.53 -5.82 11.44
N ARG A 174 -6.44 -5.16 11.05
CA ARG A 174 -6.40 -4.20 9.95
C ARG A 174 -5.20 -4.44 9.07
N VAL A 175 -5.35 -4.12 7.79
CA VAL A 175 -4.24 -4.03 6.84
C VAL A 175 -3.89 -2.57 6.61
N VAL A 176 -2.61 -2.23 6.66
CA VAL A 176 -2.09 -0.91 6.26
C VAL A 176 -1.02 -1.15 5.20
N SER A 177 -1.28 -0.77 3.94
CA SER A 177 -0.42 -1.15 2.83
C SER A 177 -0.15 0.00 1.86
N VAL A 178 1.06 0.03 1.29
CA VAL A 178 1.43 0.91 0.17
C VAL A 178 0.97 0.34 -1.18
N ASN A 179 0.39 -0.86 -1.22
CA ASN A 179 -0.16 -1.45 -2.43
C ASN A 179 -1.19 -0.51 -3.08
N TRP A 180 -1.34 -0.61 -4.40
CA TRP A 180 -2.11 0.33 -5.21
C TRP A 180 -3.62 0.08 -5.19
N SER A 181 -4.07 -1.08 -4.69
CA SER A 181 -5.50 -1.42 -4.64
C SER A 181 -5.91 -2.12 -3.34
N GLY A 182 -6.58 -1.36 -2.46
CA GLY A 182 -7.26 -1.90 -1.30
C GLY A 182 -8.37 -2.89 -1.70
N ALA A 183 -9.02 -2.68 -2.85
CA ALA A 183 -9.97 -3.65 -3.40
C ALA A 183 -9.33 -5.02 -3.66
N PHE A 184 -8.16 -5.06 -4.31
CA PHE A 184 -7.40 -6.29 -4.54
C PHE A 184 -7.03 -6.98 -3.22
N ILE A 185 -6.51 -6.22 -2.24
CA ILE A 185 -6.20 -6.75 -0.89
C ILE A 185 -7.43 -7.37 -0.23
N ARG A 186 -8.59 -6.69 -0.26
CA ARG A 186 -9.86 -7.22 0.27
C ARG A 186 -10.24 -8.54 -0.41
N GLY A 187 -10.00 -8.63 -1.72
CA GLY A 187 -10.13 -9.87 -2.48
C GLY A 187 -9.25 -11.00 -1.92
N CYS A 188 -7.94 -10.75 -1.78
CA CYS A 188 -7.00 -11.73 -1.27
C CYS A 188 -7.29 -12.15 0.18
N CYS A 189 -7.76 -11.22 1.02
CA CYS A 189 -8.06 -11.49 2.41
C CYS A 189 -9.43 -12.17 2.63
N SER A 190 -10.30 -12.17 1.61
CA SER A 190 -11.63 -12.78 1.74
C SER A 190 -11.54 -14.27 2.09
N GLY A 191 -12.46 -14.72 2.95
CA GLY A 191 -12.61 -16.14 3.27
C GLY A 191 -12.93 -16.93 2.00
N GLU A 192 -12.38 -18.12 1.83
CA GLU A 192 -12.93 -19.04 0.84
C GLU A 192 -14.39 -19.30 1.23
N ARG A 193 -15.34 -18.86 0.39
CA ARG A 193 -16.69 -19.42 0.40
C ARG A 193 -16.58 -20.84 -0.16
N GLU A 194 -16.14 -21.78 0.67
CA GLU A 194 -16.28 -23.19 0.33
C GLU A 194 -17.79 -23.53 0.39
N GLY A 195 -18.32 -23.95 -0.76
CA GLY A 195 -19.73 -24.19 -0.95
C GLY A 195 -20.24 -25.42 -0.21
N THR A 196 -21.52 -25.36 0.15
CA THR A 196 -22.39 -26.50 0.53
C THR A 196 -22.12 -27.15 1.89
N GLY A 197 -22.16 -26.36 2.97
CA GLY A 197 -22.35 -26.87 4.31
C GLY A 197 -23.38 -26.03 5.06
N THR A 198 -24.51 -26.61 5.42
CA THR A 198 -25.42 -26.07 6.44
C THR A 198 -24.67 -26.08 7.78
N GLY A 199 -23.86 -25.06 8.04
CA GLY A 199 -22.99 -24.95 9.20
C GLY A 199 -23.09 -23.56 9.78
N THR A 200 -23.62 -23.50 11.00
CA THR A 200 -23.73 -22.38 11.94
C THR A 200 -22.95 -21.10 11.61
N GLY A 201 -23.70 -20.02 11.39
CA GLY A 201 -23.17 -18.67 11.11
C GLY A 201 -22.26 -18.14 12.21
N VAL A 202 -20.95 -18.31 12.00
CA VAL A 202 -19.95 -17.38 12.51
C VAL A 202 -19.79 -16.33 11.41
N GLY A 203 -20.15 -15.08 11.70
CA GLY A 203 -20.01 -13.99 10.73
C GLY A 203 -18.58 -13.94 10.19
N GLU A 204 -18.43 -13.69 8.89
CA GLU A 204 -17.13 -13.52 8.26
C GLU A 204 -16.34 -12.44 9.03
N VAL A 205 -15.13 -12.78 9.49
CA VAL A 205 -14.28 -11.82 10.18
C VAL A 205 -13.83 -10.79 9.15
N GLU A 206 -14.39 -9.59 9.24
CA GLU A 206 -14.04 -8.50 8.34
C GLU A 206 -12.69 -7.90 8.75
N VAL A 207 -11.72 -7.98 7.85
CA VAL A 207 -10.42 -7.29 7.97
C VAL A 207 -10.56 -5.91 7.34
N GLU A 208 -10.36 -4.86 8.12
CA GLU A 208 -10.40 -3.47 7.62
C GLU A 208 -9.12 -3.17 6.82
N VAL A 209 -9.26 -2.70 5.57
CA VAL A 209 -8.11 -2.42 4.68
C VAL A 209 -7.91 -0.92 4.51
N ILE A 210 -6.73 -0.44 4.88
CA ILE A 210 -6.27 0.95 4.75
C ILE A 210 -5.10 0.95 3.77
N ALA A 211 -5.42 1.14 2.49
CA ALA A 211 -4.43 1.12 1.42
C ALA A 211 -4.78 2.19 0.38
N ASN A 212 -3.95 2.31 -0.65
CA ASN A 212 -4.33 3.10 -1.80
C ASN A 212 -5.47 2.45 -2.57
N GLU A 213 -6.19 3.25 -3.36
CA GLU A 213 -7.14 2.74 -4.33
C GLU A 213 -6.81 3.29 -5.72
N VAL A 214 -7.19 2.52 -6.73
CA VAL A 214 -7.17 2.97 -8.12
C VAL A 214 -8.42 3.80 -8.36
N ARG A 215 -8.23 5.02 -8.83
CA ARG A 215 -9.29 5.86 -9.37
C ARG A 215 -9.54 5.49 -10.83
N ASP A 216 -10.72 4.94 -11.11
CA ASP A 216 -11.08 4.37 -12.42
C ASP A 216 -10.94 5.37 -13.58
N GLU A 217 -11.36 6.62 -13.37
CA GLU A 217 -11.49 7.65 -14.42
C GLU A 217 -10.14 7.97 -15.11
N ASP A 218 -9.03 7.94 -14.35
CA ASP A 218 -7.71 8.28 -14.88
C ASP A 218 -6.59 7.31 -14.47
N GLY A 219 -6.95 6.22 -13.80
CA GLY A 219 -6.01 5.22 -13.29
C GLY A 219 -5.06 5.75 -12.21
N ALA A 220 -5.36 6.88 -11.58
CA ALA A 220 -4.51 7.43 -10.53
C ALA A 220 -4.58 6.58 -9.26
N VAL A 221 -3.43 6.36 -8.63
CA VAL A 221 -3.34 5.75 -7.30
C VAL A 221 -3.56 6.85 -6.26
N VAL A 222 -4.65 6.75 -5.50
CA VAL A 222 -5.07 7.73 -4.49
C VAL A 222 -5.03 7.12 -3.10
N GLY A 223 -4.81 7.94 -2.07
CA GLY A 223 -4.75 7.46 -0.70
C GLY A 223 -6.10 7.06 -0.10
N PRO A 224 -6.09 6.46 1.11
CA PRO A 224 -7.28 6.16 1.88
C PRO A 224 -7.85 7.43 2.53
N GLU A 225 -9.16 7.42 2.77
CA GLU A 225 -9.86 8.62 3.27
C GLU A 225 -9.46 9.10 4.65
N ILE A 226 -8.91 8.21 5.47
CA ILE A 226 -8.42 8.55 6.79
C ILE A 226 -7.28 9.60 6.76
N LEU A 227 -6.67 9.81 5.58
CA LEU A 227 -5.63 10.82 5.34
C LEU A 227 -6.13 12.11 4.68
N ARG A 228 -7.42 12.24 4.37
CA ARG A 228 -7.95 13.45 3.74
C ARG A 228 -7.75 14.69 4.62
N GLY A 229 -7.39 15.81 4.00
CA GLY A 229 -7.25 17.10 4.68
C GLY A 229 -6.08 17.21 5.65
N ARG A 230 -5.21 16.20 5.77
CA ARG A 230 -4.04 16.29 6.64
C ARG A 230 -2.95 17.16 6.00
N PRO A 231 -2.36 18.11 6.73
CA PRO A 231 -1.31 18.97 6.21
C PRO A 231 -0.12 18.12 5.75
N ARG A 232 0.35 18.34 4.52
CA ARG A 232 1.66 17.84 4.10
C ARG A 232 2.71 18.48 5.00
N HIS A 233 3.56 17.68 5.64
CA HIS A 233 4.70 18.26 6.36
C HIS A 233 5.52 19.12 5.37
N PRO A 234 6.01 20.31 5.78
CA PRO A 234 6.65 21.21 4.85
C PRO A 234 7.81 20.48 4.20
N ARG A 235 7.83 20.48 2.86
CA ARG A 235 9.01 20.14 2.06
C ARG A 235 10.19 20.79 2.75
N SER A 236 11.25 20.03 3.06
CA SER A 236 12.47 20.65 3.60
C SER A 236 12.91 21.69 2.58
N ARG A 237 12.67 22.96 2.90
CA ARG A 237 13.17 24.08 2.12
C ARG A 237 14.68 23.91 2.22
N ARG A 238 15.32 23.53 1.10
CA ARG A 238 16.77 23.58 0.96
C ARG A 238 17.19 24.99 1.35
N ARG A 239 17.75 25.12 2.55
CA ARG A 239 18.35 26.36 3.02
C ARG A 239 19.76 26.38 2.43
N GLY A 240 19.93 27.17 1.39
CA GLY A 240 21.24 27.32 0.75
C GLY A 240 21.10 27.83 -0.66
N GLU A 241 20.85 29.11 -0.81
CA GLU A 241 21.61 29.96 -1.72
C GLU A 241 21.44 31.41 -1.30
N SER A 242 22.57 32.11 -1.35
CA SER A 242 22.94 33.35 -0.69
C SER A 242 22.55 34.59 -1.48
N GLY A 243 22.26 35.67 -0.75
CA GLY A 243 22.60 37.05 -1.14
C GLY A 243 21.49 37.83 -1.84
N VAL A 244 20.91 38.79 -1.13
CA VAL A 244 21.16 40.24 -1.23
C VAL A 244 20.02 40.91 -0.47
N GLU A 245 20.36 41.65 0.58
CA GLU A 245 19.46 42.60 1.24
C GLU A 245 19.22 43.77 0.28
N GLU A 246 17.95 44.05 -0.05
CA GLU A 246 17.53 45.41 -0.35
C GLU A 246 16.17 45.70 0.30
N ASP A 247 16.18 46.86 0.95
CA ASP A 247 15.15 47.58 1.66
C ASP A 247 14.17 48.24 0.68
N ALA A 248 12.86 48.08 0.91
CA ALA A 248 11.80 49.05 0.57
C ALA A 248 10.44 48.52 1.08
N GLY A 249 9.90 49.15 2.12
CA GLY A 249 8.49 49.04 2.45
C GLY A 249 7.63 49.89 1.51
N VAL A 250 6.42 49.42 1.21
CA VAL A 250 5.19 50.19 1.02
C VAL A 250 4.01 49.23 1.21
N ASP A 251 3.04 49.67 2.02
CA ASP A 251 1.74 49.06 2.26
C ASP A 251 0.90 48.98 0.98
N ASP A 252 0.27 47.83 0.71
CA ASP A 252 -0.92 47.80 -0.16
C ASP A 252 -1.84 46.65 0.26
N GLU A 253 -3.00 47.04 0.81
CA GLU A 253 -4.13 46.18 1.12
C GLU A 253 -4.79 45.73 -0.18
N GLY A 254 -4.75 44.43 -0.44
CA GLY A 254 -5.44 43.81 -1.56
C GLY A 254 -6.10 42.51 -1.12
N GLU A 255 -7.17 42.63 -0.33
CA GLU A 255 -8.13 41.55 -0.12
C GLU A 255 -8.78 41.19 -1.45
N GLY A 256 -8.20 40.20 -2.12
CA GLY A 256 -8.81 39.45 -3.20
C GLY A 256 -9.12 38.05 -2.71
N GLU A 257 -10.19 37.89 -1.94
CA GLU A 257 -10.82 36.58 -1.72
C GLU A 257 -11.42 36.11 -3.05
N GLY A 258 -10.55 35.57 -3.90
CA GLY A 258 -10.98 34.64 -4.92
C GLY A 258 -11.42 33.36 -4.23
N GLU A 259 -12.72 33.21 -4.02
CA GLU A 259 -13.38 31.92 -3.80
C GLU A 259 -13.16 31.06 -5.05
N GLY A 260 -11.94 30.54 -5.20
CA GLY A 260 -11.70 29.40 -6.07
C GLY A 260 -12.44 28.24 -5.44
N GLU A 261 -13.48 27.75 -6.14
CA GLU A 261 -14.10 26.46 -5.90
C GLU A 261 -13.00 25.47 -5.54
N GLY A 262 -12.90 25.08 -4.26
CA GLY A 262 -11.78 24.33 -3.76
C GLY A 262 -11.69 23.01 -4.52
N GLU A 263 -10.71 22.89 -5.41
CA GLU A 263 -10.43 21.65 -6.14
C GLU A 263 -10.37 20.54 -5.10
N GLU A 264 -11.30 19.58 -5.16
CA GLU A 264 -11.45 18.57 -4.13
C GLU A 264 -10.16 17.72 -4.08
N VAL A 265 -9.26 18.08 -3.17
CA VAL A 265 -7.92 17.51 -3.14
C VAL A 265 -8.04 16.05 -2.69
N SER A 266 -7.77 15.13 -3.62
CA SER A 266 -7.76 13.70 -3.32
C SER A 266 -6.78 13.39 -2.17
N PRO A 267 -7.09 12.41 -1.31
CA PRO A 267 -6.21 12.01 -0.23
C PRO A 267 -4.82 11.61 -0.76
N PRO A 268 -3.73 11.99 -0.05
CA PRO A 268 -2.37 11.67 -0.48
C PRO A 268 -2.12 10.15 -0.42
N PRO A 269 -1.44 9.56 -1.43
CA PRO A 269 -1.19 8.12 -1.45
C PRO A 269 -0.20 7.69 -0.37
N LEU A 270 -0.38 6.46 0.13
CA LEU A 270 0.57 5.73 0.96
C LEU A 270 1.70 5.23 0.08
N THR A 271 2.92 5.62 0.42
CA THR A 271 4.11 5.29 -0.37
C THR A 271 5.30 4.87 0.46
N ASN A 272 5.37 5.28 1.73
CA ASN A 272 6.52 5.03 2.58
C ASN A 272 6.13 4.83 4.06
N SER A 273 7.15 4.70 4.90
CA SER A 273 7.01 4.50 6.35
C SER A 273 6.26 5.60 7.08
N GLN A 274 6.46 6.84 6.68
CA GLN A 274 5.77 7.99 7.26
C GLN A 274 4.27 7.90 6.96
N ASP A 275 3.89 7.61 5.71
CA ASP A 275 2.47 7.57 5.34
C ASP A 275 1.73 6.44 6.06
N LYS A 276 2.37 5.25 6.17
CA LYS A 276 1.82 4.13 6.95
C LYS A 276 1.66 4.51 8.43
N LEU A 277 2.65 5.19 9.02
CA LEU A 277 2.58 5.64 10.42
C LEU A 277 1.48 6.68 10.62
N ASP A 278 1.32 7.62 9.69
CA ASP A 278 0.28 8.65 9.75
C ASP A 278 -1.12 8.02 9.65
N ALA A 279 -1.30 7.01 8.79
CA ALA A 279 -2.53 6.24 8.68
C ALA A 279 -2.83 5.47 9.99
N MET A 280 -1.84 4.73 10.52
CA MET A 280 -1.97 4.01 11.78
C MET A 280 -2.37 4.94 12.94
N ARG A 281 -1.70 6.10 13.07
CA ARG A 281 -2.01 7.11 14.10
C ARG A 281 -3.39 7.73 13.91
N ALA A 282 -3.81 7.96 12.67
CA ALA A 282 -5.12 8.51 12.39
C ALA A 282 -6.24 7.55 12.85
N VAL A 283 -6.08 6.25 12.59
CA VAL A 283 -6.99 5.21 13.06
C VAL A 283 -6.99 5.15 14.59
N LEU A 284 -5.82 5.02 15.21
CA LEU A 284 -5.72 4.94 16.67
C LEU A 284 -6.28 6.19 17.36
N GLY A 285 -6.10 7.38 16.80
CA GLY A 285 -6.65 8.62 17.34
C GLY A 285 -8.18 8.68 17.24
N ALA A 286 -8.75 8.22 16.13
CA ALA A 286 -10.20 8.10 15.97
C ALA A 286 -10.79 7.09 16.97
N GLU A 287 -10.06 6.02 17.28
CA GLU A 287 -10.48 5.03 18.29
C GLU A 287 -10.29 5.52 19.73
N GLY A 288 -9.19 6.21 20.03
CA GLY A 288 -8.84 6.71 21.37
C GLY A 288 -9.75 7.84 21.85
N SER A 289 -10.43 8.54 20.93
CA SER A 289 -11.49 9.50 21.25
C SER A 289 -12.70 8.86 21.97
N LEU A 290 -12.74 7.52 22.06
CA LEU A 290 -13.72 6.74 22.83
C LEU A 290 -13.28 6.41 24.27
N GLY A 291 -12.16 6.97 24.75
CA GLY A 291 -11.80 6.96 26.18
C GLY A 291 -10.77 5.91 26.63
N ASP A 292 -10.31 5.02 25.74
CA ASP A 292 -9.30 3.99 26.07
C ASP A 292 -8.06 4.11 25.18
N ASN A 293 -6.87 4.26 25.77
CA ASN A 293 -5.59 4.10 25.06
C ASN A 293 -5.36 2.61 24.78
N LYS A 294 -5.94 2.09 23.68
CA LYS A 294 -5.91 0.66 23.37
C LYS A 294 -4.52 0.24 22.87
N PRO A 295 -3.90 -0.82 23.42
CA PRO A 295 -2.65 -1.34 22.92
C PRO A 295 -2.68 -1.69 21.43
N SER A 296 -1.54 -1.46 20.77
CA SER A 296 -1.34 -1.61 19.34
C SER A 296 -0.24 -2.63 19.02
N VAL A 297 -0.51 -3.48 18.03
CA VAL A 297 0.46 -4.42 17.45
C VAL A 297 0.66 -4.05 15.99
N TYR A 298 1.90 -4.03 15.51
CA TYR A 298 2.19 -3.91 14.09
C TYR A 298 3.02 -5.09 13.60
N VAL A 299 2.65 -5.68 12.46
CA VAL A 299 3.41 -6.73 11.77
C VAL A 299 3.79 -6.26 10.36
N GLY A 300 5.07 -6.34 10.01
CA GLY A 300 5.58 -5.88 8.70
C GLY A 300 6.94 -6.49 8.37
N ASP A 301 7.32 -6.54 7.09
CA ASP A 301 8.56 -7.20 6.63
C ASP A 301 9.60 -6.22 6.06
N SER A 302 9.20 -4.98 5.77
CA SER A 302 10.00 -4.07 4.95
C SER A 302 10.39 -2.78 5.67
N THR A 303 11.31 -2.01 5.08
CA THR A 303 11.65 -0.67 5.60
C THR A 303 10.49 0.32 5.49
N THR A 304 9.47 0.04 4.67
CA THR A 304 8.22 0.83 4.66
C THR A 304 7.42 0.64 5.94
N ASP A 305 7.72 -0.36 6.76
CA ASP A 305 7.04 -0.61 8.04
C ASP A 305 7.81 -0.09 9.24
N LEU A 306 9.06 0.38 9.03
CA LEU A 306 9.99 0.70 10.11
C LEU A 306 9.39 1.65 11.15
N GLU A 307 8.76 2.72 10.70
CA GLU A 307 8.18 3.73 11.60
C GLU A 307 6.97 3.18 12.39
N CYS A 308 6.12 2.35 11.78
CA CYS A 308 5.00 1.70 12.46
C CYS A 308 5.46 0.65 13.48
N LEU A 309 6.42 -0.20 13.09
CA LEU A 309 7.02 -1.22 13.96
C LEU A 309 7.65 -0.63 15.22
N LEU A 310 8.26 0.56 15.10
CA LEU A 310 8.86 1.26 16.23
C LEU A 310 7.86 2.08 17.07
N ALA A 311 6.72 2.46 16.48
CA ALA A 311 5.69 3.24 17.16
C ALA A 311 4.65 2.40 17.89
N ALA A 312 4.39 1.17 17.43
CA ALA A 312 3.46 0.23 18.07
C ALA A 312 3.94 -0.18 19.46
N ASP A 313 3.00 -0.57 20.33
CA ASP A 313 3.33 -1.14 21.64
C ASP A 313 4.05 -2.49 21.50
N ARG A 314 3.75 -3.22 20.42
CA ARG A 314 4.46 -4.43 20.00
C ARG A 314 4.69 -4.42 18.49
N GLY A 315 5.95 -4.40 18.07
CA GLY A 315 6.37 -4.61 16.68
C GLY A 315 6.78 -6.06 16.43
N ILE A 316 6.31 -6.66 15.33
CA ILE A 316 6.73 -7.98 14.88
C ILE A 316 7.23 -7.86 13.44
N VAL A 317 8.51 -8.11 13.25
CA VAL A 317 9.11 -8.20 11.92
C VAL A 317 8.78 -9.55 11.31
N MET A 318 8.19 -9.55 10.13
CA MET A 318 8.00 -10.77 9.33
C MET A 318 9.23 -11.00 8.47
N ALA A 319 9.90 -12.15 8.62
CA ALA A 319 11.09 -12.45 7.84
C ALA A 319 11.35 -13.97 7.76
N ASP A 320 11.59 -14.49 6.56
CA ASP A 320 11.88 -15.92 6.36
C ASP A 320 13.26 -16.33 6.92
N LYS A 321 14.16 -15.36 7.10
CA LYS A 321 15.55 -15.57 7.48
C LYS A 321 16.08 -14.43 8.35
N PRO A 322 17.05 -14.70 9.25
CA PRO A 322 17.57 -13.71 10.19
C PRO A 322 18.37 -12.58 9.54
N ASP A 323 18.79 -12.70 8.29
CA ASP A 323 19.55 -11.71 7.51
C ASP A 323 18.67 -10.96 6.48
N SER A 324 17.38 -10.77 6.78
CA SER A 324 16.54 -9.91 5.95
C SER A 324 16.98 -8.44 6.02
N THR A 325 16.74 -7.68 4.95
CA THR A 325 17.12 -6.25 4.85
C THR A 325 16.60 -5.41 6.01
N LEU A 326 15.36 -5.66 6.46
CA LEU A 326 14.78 -4.95 7.60
C LEU A 326 15.47 -5.34 8.92
N LEU A 327 15.75 -6.63 9.15
CA LEU A 327 16.47 -7.08 10.34
C LEU A 327 17.89 -6.51 10.41
N GLU A 328 18.61 -6.53 9.29
CA GLU A 328 19.93 -5.89 9.18
C GLU A 328 19.86 -4.39 9.46
N THR A 329 18.83 -3.72 8.94
CA THR A 329 18.58 -2.29 9.18
C THR A 329 18.32 -2.02 10.66
N LEU A 330 17.45 -2.79 11.31
CA LEU A 330 17.14 -2.67 12.74
C LEU A 330 18.39 -2.89 13.61
N ARG A 331 19.19 -3.93 13.34
CA ARG A 331 20.46 -4.14 14.04
C ARG A 331 21.43 -2.99 13.83
N ARG A 332 21.56 -2.52 12.59
CA ARG A 332 22.45 -1.41 12.24
C ARG A 332 22.11 -0.11 12.96
N ILE A 333 20.83 0.14 13.24
CA ILE A 333 20.35 1.31 14.00
C ILE A 333 20.22 1.05 15.51
N GLY A 334 20.80 -0.05 16.00
CA GLY A 334 20.90 -0.35 17.43
C GLY A 334 19.64 -0.95 18.06
N LYS A 335 18.77 -1.60 17.27
CA LYS A 335 17.60 -2.32 17.79
C LYS A 335 17.89 -3.81 17.91
N GLU A 336 17.61 -4.36 19.09
CA GLU A 336 17.58 -5.79 19.33
C GLU A 336 16.23 -6.36 18.91
N VAL A 337 16.27 -7.33 18.00
CA VAL A 337 15.09 -7.97 17.43
C VAL A 337 15.26 -9.48 17.60
N PRO A 338 14.99 -10.03 18.80
CA PRO A 338 15.07 -11.47 19.03
C PRO A 338 13.99 -12.21 18.23
N HIS A 339 14.24 -13.48 17.92
CA HIS A 339 13.21 -14.33 17.33
C HIS A 339 12.12 -14.61 18.37
N VAL A 340 10.85 -14.68 17.96
CA VAL A 340 9.72 -15.00 18.85
C VAL A 340 9.91 -16.27 19.69
N ARG A 341 10.63 -17.28 19.20
CA ARG A 341 10.94 -18.53 19.94
C ARG A 341 11.93 -18.34 21.07
N GLU A 342 12.77 -17.32 20.97
CA GLU A 342 13.85 -17.03 21.92
C GLU A 342 13.40 -15.98 22.95
N HIS A 343 12.18 -15.46 22.83
CA HIS A 343 11.69 -14.36 23.63
C HIS A 343 11.28 -14.80 25.04
N ASN A 344 12.28 -15.06 25.88
CA ASN A 344 12.12 -15.27 27.32
C ASN A 344 12.16 -13.90 28.03
N SER A 345 11.05 -13.17 27.99
CA SER A 345 10.82 -11.95 28.80
C SER A 345 11.75 -10.76 28.50
N SER A 346 12.24 -10.63 27.26
CA SER A 346 13.08 -9.49 26.89
C SER A 346 12.32 -8.15 27.01
N SER A 347 13.01 -7.08 27.41
CA SER A 347 12.47 -5.72 27.46
C SER A 347 12.25 -5.09 26.07
N SER A 348 12.57 -5.81 24.98
CA SER A 348 12.39 -5.30 23.62
C SER A 348 10.93 -5.40 23.20
N ASN A 349 10.37 -4.27 22.77
CA ASN A 349 9.02 -4.21 22.21
C ASN A 349 8.98 -4.66 20.74
N ILE A 350 10.12 -5.07 20.16
CA ILE A 350 10.22 -5.53 18.77
C ILE A 350 10.87 -6.92 18.72
N MET A 351 10.29 -7.80 17.92
CA MET A 351 10.73 -9.19 17.72
C MET A 351 10.53 -9.59 16.26
N TRP A 352 10.97 -10.79 15.87
CA TRP A 352 10.71 -11.29 14.51
C TRP A 352 10.23 -12.74 14.49
N ALA A 353 9.40 -13.06 13.49
CA ALA A 353 8.85 -14.38 13.22
C ALA A 353 8.90 -14.67 11.72
N SER A 354 8.95 -15.95 11.36
CA SER A 354 8.94 -16.37 9.95
C SER A 354 7.54 -16.47 9.36
N ASN A 355 6.53 -16.69 10.19
CA ASN A 355 5.13 -16.80 9.77
C ASN A 355 4.16 -16.55 10.93
N PHE A 356 2.87 -16.58 10.65
CA PHE A 356 1.83 -16.35 11.66
C PHE A 356 1.60 -17.57 12.57
N GLU A 357 2.01 -18.78 12.17
CA GLU A 357 1.96 -19.96 13.05
C GLU A 357 2.89 -19.74 14.24
N GLU A 358 4.13 -19.30 13.99
CA GLU A 358 5.08 -18.95 15.05
C GLU A 358 4.57 -17.82 15.94
N ILE A 359 3.89 -16.82 15.36
CA ILE A 359 3.27 -15.75 16.15
C ILE A 359 2.19 -16.33 17.06
N ASN A 360 1.33 -17.20 16.55
CA ASN A 360 0.26 -17.82 17.33
C ASN A 360 0.79 -18.75 18.43
N GLU A 361 1.92 -19.43 18.20
CA GLU A 361 2.51 -20.38 19.14
C GLU A 361 3.34 -19.70 20.24
N HIS A 362 4.05 -18.62 19.90
CA HIS A 362 5.12 -18.10 20.77
C HIS A 362 4.90 -16.66 21.24
N VAL A 363 3.97 -15.90 20.66
CA VAL A 363 3.75 -14.50 21.05
C VAL A 363 2.56 -14.39 22.00
N THR A 364 2.86 -13.93 23.23
CA THR A 364 1.83 -13.41 24.14
C THR A 364 1.68 -11.91 23.95
N PHE A 365 0.43 -11.48 23.87
CA PHE A 365 0.03 -10.09 23.67
C PHE A 365 -0.51 -9.46 24.96
N ASP A 366 0.02 -9.89 26.10
CA ASP A 366 -0.27 -9.27 27.40
C ASP A 366 0.42 -7.91 27.45
N ILE A 367 -0.21 -6.92 26.81
CA ILE A 367 0.30 -5.56 26.68
C ILE A 367 -0.49 -4.69 27.65
N ASN A 368 0.14 -4.32 28.76
CA ASN A 368 -0.37 -3.27 29.63
C ASN A 368 -0.31 -1.95 28.86
N ALA A 369 -1.44 -1.25 28.75
CA ALA A 369 -1.49 0.08 28.14
C ALA A 369 -0.48 1.01 28.83
N ARG A 370 0.29 1.75 28.03
CA ARG A 370 1.24 2.76 28.52
C ARG A 370 0.54 4.00 29.03
#